data_AF-A0A679IU53-F1
#
_entry.id   AF-A0A679IU53-F1
#
_cell.length_a   1.000
_cell.length_b   1.000
_cell.length_c   1.000
_cell.angle_alpha   90.00
_cell.angle_beta   90.00
_cell.angle_gamma   90.00
#
_symmetry.space_group_name_H-M   'P 1'
#
loop_
_entity.id
_entity.type
_entity.pdbx_description
1 polymer ?
#
loop_
_entity_poly.entity_id
_entity_poly.type
_entity_poly.pdbx_seq_one_letter_code
_entity_poly.pdbx_strand_id
1 'polypeptide(L)'
;MTTTKPALARAVAYADGGCDPNPGPGGWGVVIEGPEGKVELCGGDRATTNNRMELTAAIKALSHFPAGSAIEMRCDSQYVIKSVTEWMRGWKAKGWRTSTGPVKNVELMQELDALNAARDVKWTWVRGHTGNVGNERADRLAAQGRRQALGLAPAGEPVPSPPSPRWCPRAWRRKRRPPPPHHPGGDRSRPRPRRVAGGQARRPHAPGLRRTGDPRGAQARAGRHRPRAGWRFRQTVSLGADFYARPAAAVAADLIGCGLLVSGIGGLVVETEAYDRSDPASHSFNGPTRRNASMFGPPGHAYVYRSYGMHWCLNLVCEPGSAVLIRAIEPGQGIETMRERRGLDALRLLCAGPGRLCQALAVTSLHDGLPLDRPPFELERRDATPEILADRRIGITRGADTPWRFLLAGSAYLSKPVSRRRE
;
A
#
# COMPACT_ATOMS: atom_id res chain seq x y z
N MET A 1 -27.11 51.49 7.79
CA MET A 1 -26.89 50.79 6.49
C MET A 1 -25.60 49.98 6.62
N THR A 2 -25.71 48.68 6.91
CA THR A 2 -24.58 47.76 6.91
C THR A 2 -24.24 47.43 5.47
N THR A 3 -23.17 48.03 4.95
CA THR A 3 -22.61 47.74 3.63
C THR A 3 -22.02 46.33 3.66
N THR A 4 -22.79 45.35 3.17
CA THR A 4 -22.29 44.00 2.90
C THR A 4 -21.21 44.12 1.82
N LYS A 5 -19.95 43.93 2.21
CA LYS A 5 -18.82 43.86 1.29
C LYS A 5 -19.13 42.79 0.23
N PRO A 6 -19.13 43.10 -1.08
CA PRO A 6 -19.43 42.11 -2.10
C PRO A 6 -18.46 40.94 -1.94
N ALA A 7 -18.99 39.71 -1.92
CA ALA A 7 -18.16 38.52 -1.86
C ALA A 7 -17.29 38.49 -3.12
N LEU A 8 -15.98 38.72 -2.95
CA LEU A 8 -15.01 38.57 -4.02
C LEU A 8 -15.18 37.17 -4.63
N ALA A 9 -15.29 37.10 -5.95
CA ALA A 9 -15.36 35.83 -6.66
C ALA A 9 -14.10 35.01 -6.32
N ARG A 10 -14.28 33.84 -5.69
CA ARG A 10 -13.16 32.98 -5.31
C ARG A 10 -12.59 32.32 -6.56
N ALA A 11 -11.29 32.42 -6.76
CA ALA A 11 -10.60 31.60 -7.75
C ALA A 11 -10.64 30.13 -7.31
N VAL A 12 -10.86 29.21 -8.25
CA VAL A 12 -10.86 27.77 -7.97
C VAL A 12 -9.53 27.19 -8.42
N ALA A 13 -8.85 26.48 -7.53
CA ALA A 13 -7.60 25.83 -7.83
C ALA A 13 -7.72 24.32 -7.58
N TYR A 14 -7.42 23.53 -8.60
CA TYR A 14 -7.33 22.07 -8.54
C TYR A 14 -5.86 21.70 -8.40
N ALA A 15 -5.54 20.84 -7.44
CA ALA A 15 -4.17 20.38 -7.23
C ALA A 15 -4.15 18.87 -7.01
N ASP A 16 -3.27 18.20 -7.75
CA ASP A 16 -3.06 16.76 -7.69
C ASP A 16 -1.57 16.42 -7.83
N GLY A 17 -1.17 15.28 -7.28
CA GLY A 17 0.21 14.81 -7.34
C GLY A 17 0.32 13.30 -7.13
N GLY A 18 1.30 12.70 -7.80
CA GLY A 18 1.47 11.26 -7.78
C GLY A 18 2.89 10.82 -8.10
N CYS A 19 3.19 9.59 -7.74
CA CYS A 19 4.49 8.95 -7.80
C CYS A 19 4.29 7.47 -8.17
N ASP A 20 5.02 7.00 -9.17
CA ASP A 20 4.98 5.60 -9.59
C ASP A 20 6.34 5.16 -10.17
N PRO A 21 7.05 4.20 -9.54
CA PRO A 21 6.77 3.60 -8.22
C PRO A 21 6.83 4.61 -7.07
N ASN A 22 6.37 4.24 -5.87
CA ASN A 22 6.35 5.11 -4.68
C ASN A 22 7.10 4.47 -3.49
N PRO A 23 8.24 5.01 -3.03
CA PRO A 23 8.94 6.20 -3.55
C PRO A 23 9.52 5.97 -4.95
N GLY A 24 9.76 7.06 -5.67
CA GLY A 24 10.27 7.01 -7.04
C GLY A 24 10.02 8.31 -7.81
N PRO A 25 9.96 8.27 -9.14
CA PRO A 25 9.65 9.45 -9.93
C PRO A 25 8.18 9.85 -9.74
N GLY A 26 7.98 11.12 -9.45
CA GLY A 26 6.66 11.71 -9.25
C GLY A 26 6.51 13.05 -9.93
N GLY A 27 5.26 13.48 -10.04
CA GLY A 27 4.90 14.77 -10.59
C GLY A 27 3.69 15.35 -9.88
N TRP A 28 3.57 16.66 -9.99
CA TRP A 28 2.47 17.45 -9.46
C TRP A 28 1.87 18.30 -10.58
N GLY A 29 0.57 18.57 -10.48
CA GLY A 29 -0.20 19.33 -11.45
C GLY A 29 -1.19 20.26 -10.77
N VAL A 30 -1.33 21.46 -11.32
CA VAL A 30 -2.24 22.49 -10.81
C VAL A 30 -3.01 23.10 -11.97
N VAL A 31 -4.31 23.27 -11.78
CA VAL A 31 -5.19 24.04 -12.67
C VAL A 31 -5.85 25.12 -11.85
N ILE A 32 -5.70 26.38 -12.26
CA ILE A 32 -6.35 27.52 -11.64
C ILE A 32 -7.37 28.09 -12.63
N GLU A 33 -8.59 28.27 -12.15
CA GLU A 33 -9.70 28.90 -12.85
C GLU A 33 -10.09 30.15 -12.07
N GLY A 34 -9.71 31.31 -12.59
CA GLY A 34 -9.97 32.61 -11.98
C GLY A 34 -10.54 33.62 -12.97
N PRO A 35 -10.90 34.83 -12.51
CA PRO A 35 -11.39 35.90 -13.37
C PRO A 35 -10.37 36.35 -14.44
N GLU A 36 -9.07 36.15 -14.17
CA GLU A 36 -7.98 36.45 -15.11
C GLU A 36 -7.75 35.34 -16.15
N GLY A 37 -8.53 34.26 -16.08
CA GLY A 37 -8.45 33.13 -17.00
C GLY A 37 -7.93 31.84 -16.35
N LYS A 38 -7.53 30.90 -17.21
CA LYS A 38 -7.08 29.57 -16.82
C LYS A 38 -5.55 29.49 -16.81
N VAL A 39 -4.98 29.05 -15.69
CA VAL A 39 -3.53 28.81 -15.54
C VAL A 39 -3.29 27.33 -15.26
N GLU A 40 -2.29 26.75 -15.91
CA GLU A 40 -1.89 25.35 -15.71
C GLU A 40 -0.40 25.28 -15.36
N LEU A 41 -0.08 24.60 -14.27
CA LEU A 41 1.29 24.43 -13.79
C LEU A 41 1.57 22.94 -13.59
N CYS A 42 2.79 22.51 -13.89
CA CYS A 42 3.24 21.17 -13.55
C CYS A 42 4.74 21.15 -13.27
N GLY A 43 5.17 20.09 -12.61
CA GLY A 43 6.58 19.79 -12.38
C GLY A 43 6.73 18.40 -11.77
N GLY A 44 7.96 17.97 -11.53
CA GLY A 44 8.20 16.66 -10.94
C GLY A 44 9.58 16.51 -10.37
N ASP A 45 9.79 15.38 -9.71
CA ASP A 45 11.03 15.00 -9.05
C ASP A 45 11.28 13.50 -9.31
N ARG A 46 12.53 13.14 -9.57
CA ARG A 46 12.95 11.75 -9.84
C ARG A 46 12.92 10.88 -8.58
N ALA A 47 13.00 11.47 -7.39
CA ALA A 47 13.09 10.78 -6.12
C ALA A 47 12.17 11.41 -5.06
N THR A 48 10.89 11.10 -5.15
CA THR A 48 9.85 11.65 -4.29
C THR A 48 8.86 10.57 -3.83
N THR A 49 7.73 11.00 -3.24
CA THR A 49 6.61 10.13 -2.84
C THR A 49 5.29 10.74 -3.28
N ASN A 50 4.22 9.94 -3.28
CA ASN A 50 2.85 10.41 -3.53
C ASN A 50 2.52 11.64 -2.66
N ASN A 51 2.62 11.49 -1.33
CA ASN A 51 2.26 12.56 -0.39
C ASN A 51 3.08 13.83 -0.59
N ARG A 52 4.37 13.73 -0.96
CA ARG A 52 5.19 14.91 -1.24
C ARG A 52 4.71 15.62 -2.49
N MET A 53 4.33 14.90 -3.54
CA MET A 53 3.80 15.50 -4.77
C MET A 53 2.43 16.14 -4.57
N GLU A 54 1.53 15.48 -3.82
CA GLU A 54 0.23 16.08 -3.45
C GLU A 54 0.41 17.37 -2.64
N LEU A 55 1.31 17.37 -1.63
CA LEU A 55 1.62 18.59 -0.86
C LEU A 55 2.26 19.67 -1.75
N THR A 56 3.19 19.28 -2.63
CA THR A 56 3.85 20.22 -3.54
C THR A 56 2.83 20.86 -4.49
N ALA A 57 1.87 20.10 -5.02
CA ALA A 57 0.79 20.62 -5.86
C ALA A 57 -0.01 21.71 -5.12
N ALA A 58 -0.43 21.43 -3.89
CA ALA A 58 -1.15 22.38 -3.06
C ALA A 58 -0.32 23.65 -2.74
N ILE A 59 0.96 23.49 -2.40
CA ILE A 59 1.91 24.59 -2.15
C ILE A 59 2.06 25.45 -3.40
N LYS A 60 2.27 24.85 -4.57
CA LYS A 60 2.43 25.57 -5.84
C LYS A 60 1.16 26.30 -6.25
N ALA A 61 0.00 25.70 -6.01
CA ALA A 61 -1.28 26.35 -6.22
C ALA A 61 -1.43 27.61 -5.35
N LEU A 62 -1.19 27.50 -4.04
CA LEU A 62 -1.31 28.66 -3.14
C LEU A 62 -0.24 29.72 -3.40
N SER A 63 0.99 29.32 -3.74
CA SER A 63 2.10 30.24 -4.02
C SER A 63 1.83 31.13 -5.23
N HIS A 64 0.98 30.69 -6.17
CA HIS A 64 0.59 31.50 -7.33
C HIS A 64 -0.23 32.74 -6.94
N PHE A 65 -1.03 32.64 -5.89
CA PHE A 65 -1.90 33.74 -5.48
C PHE A 65 -1.17 34.68 -4.51
N PRO A 66 -1.36 36.00 -4.59
CA PRO A 66 -0.90 36.93 -3.57
C PRO A 66 -1.48 36.64 -2.17
N ALA A 67 -0.87 37.22 -1.13
CA ALA A 67 -1.45 37.19 0.22
C ALA A 67 -2.81 37.92 0.23
N GLY A 68 -3.76 37.43 1.03
CA GLY A 68 -5.12 37.97 1.13
C GLY A 68 -6.10 37.52 0.03
N SER A 69 -5.64 36.78 -0.99
CA SER A 69 -6.53 36.22 -2.02
C SER A 69 -7.55 35.24 -1.45
N ALA A 70 -8.77 35.27 -1.99
CA ALA A 70 -9.84 34.33 -1.65
C ALA A 70 -9.86 33.17 -2.67
N ILE A 71 -9.62 31.95 -2.17
CA ILE A 71 -9.37 30.77 -3.01
C ILE A 71 -10.26 29.62 -2.55
N GLU A 72 -10.78 28.84 -3.49
CA GLU A 72 -11.27 27.49 -3.23
C GLU A 72 -10.26 26.47 -3.74
N MET A 73 -9.58 25.79 -2.81
CA MET A 73 -8.70 24.66 -3.11
C MET A 73 -9.51 23.37 -3.21
N ARG A 74 -9.42 22.70 -4.36
CA ARG A 74 -10.00 21.39 -4.64
C ARG A 74 -8.90 20.34 -4.80
N CYS A 75 -8.91 19.34 -3.94
CA CYS A 75 -7.96 18.22 -3.97
C CYS A 75 -8.70 16.91 -3.71
N ASP A 76 -8.28 15.82 -4.34
CA ASP A 76 -8.74 14.47 -4.02
C ASP A 76 -7.87 13.77 -2.97
N SER A 77 -6.67 14.30 -2.71
CA SER A 77 -5.81 13.87 -1.60
C SER A 77 -6.48 14.13 -0.24
N GLN A 78 -6.93 13.04 0.38
CA GLN A 78 -7.36 13.08 1.78
C GLN A 78 -6.21 13.45 2.72
N TYR A 79 -4.97 13.13 2.34
CA TYR A 79 -3.80 13.48 3.15
C TYR A 79 -3.63 14.98 3.24
N VAL A 80 -3.68 15.71 2.13
CA VAL A 80 -3.62 17.17 2.11
C VAL A 80 -4.82 17.74 2.86
N ILE A 81 -6.04 17.40 2.47
CA ILE A 81 -7.27 17.96 3.06
C ILE A 81 -7.26 17.82 4.58
N LYS A 82 -7.07 16.61 5.11
CA LYS A 82 -7.09 16.38 6.57
C LYS A 82 -5.92 17.01 7.29
N SER A 83 -4.77 17.13 6.62
CA SER A 83 -3.64 17.85 7.21
C SER A 83 -4.05 19.27 7.53
N VAL A 84 -4.62 20.00 6.57
CA VAL A 84 -4.97 21.42 6.77
C VAL A 84 -6.22 21.59 7.65
N THR A 85 -7.24 20.74 7.49
CA THR A 85 -8.54 20.93 8.18
C THR A 85 -8.64 20.29 9.56
N GLU A 86 -7.87 19.23 9.85
CA GLU A 86 -7.99 18.46 11.08
C GLU A 86 -6.69 18.44 11.91
N TRP A 87 -5.54 18.18 11.28
CA TRP A 87 -4.35 17.76 12.03
C TRP A 87 -3.36 18.87 12.36
N MET A 88 -3.19 19.83 11.44
CA MET A 88 -2.14 20.85 11.50
C MET A 88 -2.22 21.70 12.76
N ARG A 89 -3.42 22.05 13.23
CA ARG A 89 -3.62 22.75 14.51
C ARG A 89 -3.01 21.97 15.68
N GLY A 90 -3.27 20.66 15.76
CA GLY A 90 -2.74 19.79 16.81
C GLY A 90 -1.23 19.56 16.69
N TRP A 91 -0.69 19.51 15.47
CA TRP A 91 0.75 19.39 15.24
C TRP A 91 1.50 20.66 15.65
N LYS A 92 0.99 21.85 15.30
CA LYS A 92 1.56 23.14 15.72
C LYS A 92 1.65 23.25 17.23
N ALA A 93 0.57 22.89 17.93
CA ALA A 93 0.52 22.89 19.40
C ALA A 93 1.56 21.93 20.04
N LYS A 94 2.02 20.91 19.30
CA LYS A 94 3.02 19.93 19.74
C LYS A 94 4.41 20.17 19.13
N GLY A 95 4.67 21.38 18.60
CA GLY A 95 5.94 21.73 17.98
C GLY A 95 6.28 20.85 16.76
N TRP A 96 5.26 20.46 15.98
CA TRP A 96 5.37 19.58 14.81
C TRP A 96 5.94 18.19 15.12
N ARG A 97 5.60 17.65 16.30
CA ARG A 97 6.01 16.30 16.73
C ARG A 97 4.81 15.39 16.99
N THR A 98 5.04 14.11 16.78
CA THR A 98 4.14 12.98 17.08
C THR A 98 4.82 12.05 18.09
N SER A 99 4.10 11.06 18.61
CA SER A 99 4.68 10.05 19.50
C SER A 99 5.80 9.22 18.86
N THR A 100 5.88 9.20 17.52
CA THR A 100 6.89 8.46 16.76
C THR A 100 8.01 9.33 16.19
N GLY A 101 8.08 10.61 16.55
CA GLY A 101 9.07 11.56 16.03
C GLY A 101 8.43 12.76 15.32
N PRO A 102 9.20 13.52 14.52
CA PRO A 102 8.67 14.65 13.75
C PRO A 102 7.48 14.25 12.86
N VAL A 103 6.58 15.20 12.61
CA VAL A 103 5.53 15.02 11.60
C VAL A 103 6.20 14.71 10.25
N LYS A 104 5.62 13.77 9.48
CA LYS A 104 6.17 13.42 8.17
C LYS A 104 6.02 14.58 7.19
N ASN A 105 7.06 14.84 6.39
CA ASN A 105 7.12 15.98 5.45
C ASN A 105 6.91 17.32 6.17
N VAL A 106 7.46 17.47 7.39
CA VAL A 106 7.25 18.67 8.24
C VAL A 106 7.60 19.96 7.50
N GLU A 107 8.64 19.93 6.67
CA GLU A 107 9.08 21.07 5.87
C GLU A 107 8.01 21.54 4.88
N LEU A 108 7.40 20.63 4.12
CA LEU A 108 6.31 20.95 3.20
C LEU A 108 5.04 21.34 3.97
N MET A 109 4.78 20.72 5.12
CA MET A 109 3.63 21.05 5.95
C MET A 109 3.71 22.46 6.53
N GLN A 110 4.90 22.88 6.96
CA GLN A 110 5.15 24.24 7.48
C GLN A 110 5.01 25.28 6.38
N GLU A 111 5.53 24.99 5.17
CA GLU A 111 5.36 25.85 4.00
C GLU A 111 3.87 25.98 3.62
N LEU A 112 3.15 24.86 3.58
CA LEU A 112 1.71 24.85 3.30
C LEU A 112 0.92 25.64 4.36
N ASP A 113 1.25 25.49 5.65
CA ASP A 113 0.62 26.24 6.76
C ASP A 113 0.83 27.75 6.60
N ALA A 114 2.06 28.19 6.29
CA ALA A 114 2.38 29.59 6.10
C ALA A 114 1.61 30.18 4.91
N LEU A 115 1.55 29.48 3.78
CA LEU A 115 0.81 29.92 2.60
C LEU A 115 -0.70 29.96 2.85
N ASN A 116 -1.22 28.95 3.55
CA ASN A 116 -2.63 28.86 3.90
C ASN A 116 -3.04 29.97 4.88
N ALA A 117 -2.23 30.26 5.89
CA ALA A 117 -2.51 31.31 6.87
C ALA A 117 -2.50 32.72 6.28
N ALA A 118 -1.74 32.94 5.19
CA ALA A 118 -1.66 34.23 4.52
C ALA A 118 -2.83 34.50 3.55
N ARG A 119 -3.78 33.58 3.36
CA ARG A 119 -4.84 33.63 2.34
C ARG A 119 -6.19 33.19 2.92
N ASP A 120 -7.30 33.61 2.29
CA ASP A 120 -8.63 33.10 2.63
C ASP A 120 -8.90 31.83 1.80
N VAL A 121 -8.45 30.68 2.32
CA VAL A 121 -8.54 29.40 1.63
C VAL A 121 -9.71 28.57 2.13
N LYS A 122 -10.65 28.26 1.23
CA LYS A 122 -11.66 27.22 1.43
C LYS A 122 -11.16 25.90 0.85
N TRP A 123 -11.08 24.86 1.68
CA TRP A 123 -10.68 23.53 1.23
C TRP A 123 -11.92 22.66 0.92
N THR A 124 -11.98 22.13 -0.29
CA THR A 124 -13.03 21.24 -0.77
C THR A 124 -12.40 19.91 -1.18
N TRP A 125 -12.77 18.83 -0.50
CA TRP A 125 -12.40 17.49 -0.97
C TRP A 125 -13.25 17.12 -2.18
N VAL A 126 -12.60 16.70 -3.26
CA VAL A 126 -13.27 16.15 -4.44
C VAL A 126 -12.98 14.65 -4.53
N ARG A 127 -13.93 13.88 -5.06
CA ARG A 127 -13.72 12.44 -5.23
C ARG A 127 -12.83 12.21 -6.46
N GLY A 128 -11.73 11.48 -6.29
CA GLY A 128 -10.89 11.07 -7.41
C GLY A 128 -11.60 10.10 -8.38
N HIS A 129 -11.12 10.09 -9.64
CA HIS A 129 -11.37 9.14 -10.73
C HIS A 129 -12.54 9.31 -11.72
N THR A 130 -13.51 10.22 -11.58
CA THR A 130 -14.28 10.76 -12.73
C THR A 130 -15.26 11.86 -12.30
N GLY A 131 -15.49 12.86 -13.17
CA GLY A 131 -16.59 13.83 -13.05
C GLY A 131 -16.16 15.21 -12.56
N ASN A 132 -14.85 15.47 -12.46
CA ASN A 132 -14.32 16.80 -12.16
C ASN A 132 -13.22 17.13 -13.18
N VAL A 133 -13.60 17.90 -14.21
CA VAL A 133 -12.72 18.23 -15.35
C VAL A 133 -11.43 18.92 -14.90
N GLY A 134 -11.49 19.79 -13.89
CA GLY A 134 -10.33 20.48 -13.32
C GLY A 134 -9.36 19.51 -12.64
N ASN A 135 -9.87 18.61 -11.80
CA ASN A 135 -9.06 17.59 -11.12
C ASN A 135 -8.46 16.58 -12.11
N GLU A 136 -9.24 16.13 -13.10
CA GLU A 136 -8.76 15.23 -14.15
C GLU A 136 -7.66 15.90 -15.00
N ARG A 137 -7.72 17.22 -15.18
CA ARG A 137 -6.64 17.96 -15.84
C ARG A 137 -5.42 18.10 -14.95
N ALA A 138 -5.60 18.33 -13.64
CA ALA A 138 -4.49 18.34 -12.67
C ALA A 138 -3.77 16.98 -12.61
N ASP A 139 -4.48 15.85 -12.64
CA ASP A 139 -3.89 14.50 -12.74
C ASP A 139 -3.04 14.34 -14.02
N ARG A 140 -3.57 14.78 -15.17
CA ARG A 140 -2.81 14.77 -16.45
C ARG A 140 -1.54 15.62 -16.36
N LEU A 141 -1.61 16.78 -15.70
CA LEU A 141 -0.46 17.66 -15.47
C LEU A 141 0.55 17.01 -14.51
N ALA A 142 0.10 16.30 -13.47
CA ALA A 142 0.99 15.53 -12.59
C ALA A 142 1.70 14.40 -13.35
N ALA A 143 0.99 13.68 -14.22
CA ALA A 143 1.59 12.67 -15.10
C ALA A 143 2.61 13.29 -16.07
N GLN A 144 2.31 14.46 -16.63
CA GLN A 144 3.25 15.22 -17.46
C GLN A 144 4.49 15.64 -16.68
N GLY A 145 4.33 16.21 -15.48
CA GLY A 145 5.43 16.63 -14.61
C GLY A 145 6.37 15.48 -14.24
N ARG A 146 5.80 14.29 -13.97
CA ARG A 146 6.58 13.06 -13.73
C ARG A 146 7.43 12.68 -14.94
N ARG A 147 6.86 12.77 -16.16
CA ARG A 147 7.59 12.47 -17.41
C ARG A 147 8.73 13.46 -17.64
N GLN A 148 8.48 14.75 -17.41
CA GLN A 148 9.51 15.79 -17.50
C GLN A 148 10.67 15.53 -16.53
N ALA A 149 10.37 15.15 -15.29
CA ALA A 149 11.40 14.78 -14.31
C ALA A 149 12.27 13.60 -14.77
N LEU A 150 11.68 12.67 -15.52
CA LEU A 150 12.37 11.53 -16.12
C LEU A 150 13.09 11.85 -17.44
N GLY A 151 12.99 13.09 -17.96
CA GLY A 151 13.53 13.46 -19.27
C GLY A 151 12.78 12.82 -20.44
N LEU A 152 11.53 12.39 -20.24
CA LEU A 152 10.70 11.76 -21.27
C LEU A 152 9.90 12.82 -22.02
N ALA A 153 9.75 12.64 -23.34
CA ALA A 153 8.89 13.48 -24.17
C ALA A 153 7.44 13.52 -23.63
N PRO A 154 6.66 14.59 -23.91
CA PRO A 154 5.25 14.65 -23.54
C PRO A 154 4.52 13.39 -24.04
N ALA A 155 3.62 12.84 -23.22
CA ALA A 155 2.76 11.77 -23.72
C ALA A 155 1.86 12.39 -24.82
N GLY A 156 1.77 11.75 -25.98
CA GLY A 156 0.73 12.09 -26.96
C GLY A 156 -0.65 11.99 -26.32
N GLU A 157 -1.64 12.67 -26.89
CA GLU A 157 -3.01 12.63 -26.38
C GLU A 157 -3.47 11.19 -26.17
N PRO A 158 -4.12 10.87 -25.04
CA PRO A 158 -4.61 9.53 -24.80
C PRO A 158 -5.62 9.17 -25.89
N VAL A 159 -5.28 8.18 -26.72
CA VAL A 159 -6.24 7.52 -27.60
C VAL A 159 -7.34 6.95 -26.71
N PRO A 160 -8.63 7.26 -26.95
CA PRO A 160 -9.70 6.74 -26.13
C PRO A 160 -9.60 5.22 -26.07
N SER A 161 -9.62 4.68 -24.85
CA SER A 161 -9.63 3.23 -24.65
C SER A 161 -10.83 2.66 -25.41
N PRO A 162 -10.65 1.56 -26.17
CA PRO A 162 -11.79 0.91 -26.81
C PRO A 162 -12.84 0.60 -25.74
N PRO A 163 -14.14 0.74 -26.04
CA PRO A 163 -15.19 0.47 -25.08
C PRO A 163 -14.99 -0.93 -24.52
N SER A 164 -15.00 -1.03 -23.19
CA SER A 164 -14.96 -2.31 -22.48
C SER A 164 -15.99 -3.26 -23.09
N PRO A 165 -15.64 -4.53 -23.39
CA PRO A 165 -16.58 -5.48 -23.95
C PRO A 165 -17.83 -5.51 -23.08
N ARG A 166 -19.01 -5.27 -23.68
CA ARG A 166 -20.28 -5.45 -22.98
C ARG A 166 -20.31 -6.88 -22.45
N TRP A 167 -20.38 -7.01 -21.14
CA TRP A 167 -20.52 -8.29 -20.46
C TRP A 167 -21.81 -8.95 -20.97
N CYS A 168 -21.68 -10.04 -21.72
CA CYS A 168 -22.79 -10.81 -22.26
C CYS A 168 -22.79 -12.19 -21.57
N PRO A 169 -23.77 -12.52 -20.72
CA PRO A 169 -23.73 -13.73 -19.89
C PRO A 169 -23.96 -15.06 -20.63
N ARG A 170 -23.90 -15.09 -21.97
CA ARG A 170 -24.23 -16.30 -22.76
C ARG A 170 -23.35 -16.47 -23.99
N ALA A 171 -22.06 -16.76 -23.83
CA ALA A 171 -21.23 -17.26 -24.94
C ALA A 171 -19.93 -17.94 -24.48
N TRP A 172 -20.03 -19.04 -23.73
CA TRP A 172 -18.98 -20.06 -23.69
C TRP A 172 -19.54 -21.38 -24.23
N ARG A 173 -19.77 -21.41 -25.54
CA ARG A 173 -19.83 -22.67 -26.30
C ARG A 173 -19.20 -22.48 -27.67
N ARG A 174 -18.12 -23.23 -27.86
CA ARG A 174 -17.53 -23.74 -29.11
C ARG A 174 -16.61 -22.82 -29.93
N LYS A 175 -15.40 -23.41 -30.13
CA LYS A 175 -14.57 -23.43 -31.36
C LYS A 175 -13.73 -22.15 -31.61
N ARG A 176 -12.44 -22.17 -31.97
CA ARG A 176 -11.50 -23.19 -32.49
C ARG A 176 -10.07 -22.76 -32.10
N ARG A 177 -9.18 -23.73 -31.86
CA ARG A 177 -7.71 -23.51 -31.91
C ARG A 177 -7.31 -23.18 -33.37
N PRO A 178 -6.45 -22.18 -33.63
CA PRO A 178 -5.73 -22.08 -34.88
C PRO A 178 -4.55 -23.08 -34.89
N PRO A 179 -4.17 -23.64 -36.07
CA PRO A 179 -3.00 -24.51 -36.20
C PRO A 179 -1.69 -23.70 -36.12
N PRO A 180 -0.56 -24.32 -35.76
CA PRO A 180 0.74 -23.64 -35.73
C PRO A 180 1.27 -23.38 -37.15
N PRO A 181 2.06 -22.32 -37.37
CA PRO A 181 2.66 -22.04 -38.66
C PRO A 181 3.83 -22.99 -38.96
N HIS A 182 3.96 -23.35 -40.24
CA HIS A 182 5.06 -24.11 -40.82
C HIS A 182 6.35 -23.27 -40.84
N HIS A 183 7.46 -23.83 -40.37
CA HIS A 183 8.82 -23.31 -40.61
C HIS A 183 9.45 -24.06 -41.80
N PRO A 184 9.99 -23.37 -42.82
CA PRO A 184 10.90 -24.00 -43.77
C PRO A 184 12.32 -24.06 -43.17
N GLY A 185 13.03 -25.12 -43.53
CA GLY A 185 14.34 -25.47 -42.98
C GLY A 185 15.46 -24.47 -43.30
N GLY A 186 16.49 -24.51 -42.46
CA GLY A 186 17.71 -23.75 -42.63
C GLY A 186 18.81 -24.25 -41.70
N ASP A 187 19.64 -25.13 -42.27
CA ASP A 187 21.07 -25.32 -42.06
C ASP A 187 21.63 -25.54 -40.64
N ARG A 188 22.10 -26.79 -40.43
CA ARG A 188 22.95 -27.21 -39.31
C ARG A 188 24.41 -27.09 -39.74
N SER A 189 25.09 -26.03 -39.32
CA SER A 189 26.56 -26.05 -39.27
C SER A 189 27.11 -24.87 -38.47
N ARG A 190 27.44 -25.08 -37.18
CA ARG A 190 28.54 -24.38 -36.48
C ARG A 190 28.88 -25.03 -35.13
N PRO A 191 30.17 -25.28 -34.83
CA PRO A 191 30.60 -26.03 -33.65
C PRO A 191 30.75 -25.15 -32.40
N ARG A 192 30.52 -25.77 -31.24
CA ARG A 192 30.68 -25.18 -29.90
C ARG A 192 32.16 -24.99 -29.53
N PRO A 193 32.57 -23.89 -28.88
CA PRO A 193 33.90 -23.79 -28.30
C PRO A 193 33.99 -24.55 -26.97
N ARG A 194 35.12 -25.25 -26.82
CA ARG A 194 35.51 -26.07 -25.66
C ARG A 194 35.77 -25.19 -24.44
N ARG A 195 35.29 -25.66 -23.27
CA ARG A 195 35.69 -25.17 -21.94
C ARG A 195 37.16 -25.51 -21.70
N VAL A 196 37.96 -24.51 -21.35
CA VAL A 196 39.26 -24.68 -20.69
C VAL A 196 39.20 -23.87 -19.40
N ALA A 197 39.25 -24.55 -18.27
CA ALA A 197 39.51 -23.93 -16.97
C ALA A 197 40.16 -24.99 -16.06
N GLY A 198 41.46 -25.18 -16.26
CA GLY A 198 42.37 -25.81 -15.31
C GLY A 198 43.32 -24.73 -14.78
N GLY A 199 43.41 -24.57 -13.47
CA GLY A 199 44.28 -23.56 -12.87
C GLY A 199 44.01 -23.38 -11.39
N GLN A 200 44.39 -24.40 -10.59
CA GLN A 200 44.49 -24.28 -9.14
C GLN A 200 45.61 -23.29 -8.79
N ALA A 201 45.28 -22.23 -8.05
CA ALA A 201 46.26 -21.38 -7.39
C ALA A 201 46.12 -21.55 -5.87
N ARG A 202 47.08 -22.28 -5.31
CA ARG A 202 47.38 -22.34 -3.88
C ARG A 202 47.88 -20.97 -3.40
N ARG A 203 47.43 -20.51 -2.23
CA ARG A 203 48.17 -19.57 -1.37
C ARG A 203 47.89 -19.83 0.12
N PRO A 204 48.81 -19.45 1.02
CA PRO A 204 49.23 -20.28 2.14
C PRO A 204 48.67 -19.87 3.51
N HIS A 205 48.83 -20.79 4.46
CA HIS A 205 48.69 -20.62 5.91
C HIS A 205 49.62 -19.55 6.51
N ALA A 206 49.12 -18.80 7.49
CA ALA A 206 49.85 -18.31 8.67
C ALA A 206 48.85 -17.90 9.78
N PRO A 207 49.25 -17.67 11.04
CA PRO A 207 48.90 -18.55 12.15
C PRO A 207 48.03 -17.90 13.24
N GLY A 208 47.60 -18.73 14.19
CA GLY A 208 46.70 -18.37 15.28
C GLY A 208 47.25 -17.41 16.33
N LEU A 209 46.31 -16.81 17.04
CA LEU A 209 46.55 -16.08 18.27
C LEU A 209 45.65 -16.63 19.39
N ARG A 210 46.27 -16.76 20.55
CA ARG A 210 45.78 -17.40 21.76
C ARG A 210 44.81 -16.50 22.53
N ARG A 211 43.99 -17.19 23.33
CA ARG A 211 43.13 -16.73 24.43
C ARG A 211 43.76 -15.68 25.35
N THR A 212 42.95 -14.69 25.73
CA THR A 212 42.75 -14.10 27.09
C THR A 212 41.48 -13.24 27.00
N GLY A 213 40.55 -13.12 27.93
CA GLY A 213 40.31 -13.68 29.25
C GLY A 213 38.83 -13.40 29.60
N ASP A 214 38.31 -14.15 30.56
CA ASP A 214 37.01 -13.93 31.21
C ASP A 214 37.12 -12.73 32.16
N PRO A 215 36.09 -11.88 32.26
CA PRO A 215 35.57 -11.68 33.61
C PRO A 215 34.03 -11.73 33.68
N ARG A 216 33.60 -12.56 34.63
CA ARG A 216 32.24 -12.65 35.16
C ARG A 216 31.77 -11.31 35.72
N GLY A 217 30.54 -10.91 35.39
CA GLY A 217 29.82 -9.87 36.12
C GLY A 217 28.48 -9.48 35.50
N ALA A 218 27.39 -9.62 36.27
CA ALA A 218 26.05 -9.06 36.06
C ALA A 218 25.14 -9.69 34.98
N GLN A 219 24.54 -10.84 35.30
CA GLN A 219 23.32 -11.31 34.67
C GLN A 219 22.11 -10.53 35.22
N ALA A 220 21.71 -9.46 34.53
CA ALA A 220 20.32 -8.98 34.60
C ALA A 220 19.44 -9.90 33.76
N ARG A 221 18.37 -10.44 34.35
CA ARG A 221 17.40 -11.35 33.74
C ARG A 221 16.60 -10.64 32.63
N ALA A 222 17.18 -10.53 31.44
CA ALA A 222 16.41 -10.37 30.22
C ALA A 222 15.80 -11.74 29.87
N GLY A 223 14.47 -11.82 29.82
CA GLY A 223 13.75 -12.99 29.34
C GLY A 223 14.33 -13.42 27.99
N ARG A 224 15.01 -14.57 27.98
CA ARG A 224 15.56 -15.16 26.77
C ARG A 224 14.39 -15.58 25.89
N HIS A 225 13.99 -14.71 24.97
CA HIS A 225 13.31 -15.15 23.76
C HIS A 225 14.26 -16.11 23.06
N ARG A 226 14.09 -17.42 23.30
CA ARG A 226 14.65 -18.42 22.41
C ARG A 226 13.98 -18.18 21.05
N PRO A 227 14.73 -17.85 19.98
CA PRO A 227 14.17 -17.90 18.65
C PRO A 227 13.63 -19.32 18.46
N ARG A 228 12.32 -19.45 18.20
CA ARG A 228 11.75 -20.73 17.77
C ARG A 228 12.59 -21.17 16.58
N ALA A 229 13.06 -22.42 16.61
CA ALA A 229 13.80 -23.02 15.51
C ALA A 229 13.07 -22.73 14.20
N GLY A 230 13.79 -22.16 13.23
CA GLY A 230 13.24 -21.43 12.09
C GLY A 230 12.06 -22.15 11.44
N TRP A 231 10.89 -21.51 11.48
CA TRP A 231 9.79 -21.87 10.62
C TRP A 231 10.29 -21.84 9.17
N ARG A 232 10.16 -22.96 8.48
CA ARG A 232 10.54 -23.13 7.07
C ARG A 232 9.29 -23.61 6.35
N PHE A 233 9.00 -23.01 5.21
CA PHE A 233 7.94 -23.47 4.32
C PHE A 233 8.29 -24.90 3.89
N ARG A 234 7.52 -25.90 4.33
CA ARG A 234 7.88 -27.32 4.14
C ARG A 234 7.25 -27.88 2.88
N GLN A 235 5.99 -27.56 2.61
CA GLN A 235 5.27 -27.96 1.39
C GLN A 235 4.12 -27.01 1.08
N THR A 236 3.92 -26.67 -0.20
CA THR A 236 2.77 -25.87 -0.68
C THR A 236 1.49 -26.69 -0.67
N VAL A 237 0.91 -26.93 0.52
CA VAL A 237 -0.46 -27.44 0.61
C VAL A 237 -1.40 -26.25 0.49
N SER A 238 -1.81 -25.98 -0.75
CA SER A 238 -2.76 -24.92 -1.08
C SER A 238 -4.05 -25.09 -0.27
N LEU A 239 -4.45 -24.04 0.45
CA LEU A 239 -5.76 -23.97 1.09
C LEU A 239 -6.81 -23.90 -0.02
N GLY A 240 -7.58 -24.97 -0.21
CA GLY A 240 -8.62 -25.04 -1.24
C GLY A 240 -9.80 -24.09 -1.00
N ALA A 241 -10.66 -23.92 -2.01
CA ALA A 241 -11.82 -23.03 -1.94
C ALA A 241 -12.73 -23.26 -0.71
N ASP A 242 -12.91 -24.52 -0.30
CA ASP A 242 -13.73 -24.89 0.87
C ASP A 242 -13.20 -24.31 2.18
N PHE A 243 -11.89 -24.07 2.27
CA PHE A 243 -11.32 -23.38 3.44
C PHE A 243 -11.84 -21.95 3.56
N TYR A 244 -12.10 -21.28 2.44
CA TYR A 244 -12.56 -19.90 2.40
C TYR A 244 -14.07 -19.76 2.35
N ALA A 245 -14.79 -20.75 1.84
CA ALA A 245 -16.26 -20.77 1.74
C ALA A 245 -16.93 -20.99 3.12
N ARG A 246 -16.58 -20.16 4.10
CA ARG A 246 -16.99 -20.19 5.50
C ARG A 246 -17.11 -18.77 6.06
N PRO A 247 -17.71 -18.57 7.24
CA PRO A 247 -17.77 -17.25 7.87
C PRO A 247 -16.37 -16.65 8.08
N ALA A 248 -16.20 -15.38 7.71
CA ALA A 248 -14.89 -14.71 7.72
C ALA A 248 -14.18 -14.75 9.09
N ALA A 249 -14.93 -14.71 10.20
CA ALA A 249 -14.35 -14.83 11.54
C ALA A 249 -13.67 -16.20 11.79
N ALA A 250 -14.29 -17.29 11.33
CA ALA A 250 -13.72 -18.63 11.44
C ALA A 250 -12.48 -18.77 10.55
N VAL A 251 -12.55 -18.27 9.31
CA VAL A 251 -11.40 -18.26 8.39
C VAL A 251 -10.25 -17.42 8.96
N ALA A 252 -10.55 -16.26 9.55
CA ALA A 252 -9.55 -15.38 10.13
C ALA A 252 -8.77 -16.03 11.28
N ALA A 253 -9.47 -16.72 12.19
CA ALA A 253 -8.84 -17.51 13.23
C ALA A 253 -8.02 -18.68 12.65
N ASP A 254 -8.55 -19.36 11.64
CA ASP A 254 -7.88 -20.50 11.01
C ASP A 254 -6.66 -20.13 10.15
N LEU A 255 -6.55 -18.87 9.74
CA LEU A 255 -5.37 -18.36 9.05
C LEU A 255 -4.21 -18.08 10.01
N ILE A 256 -4.45 -17.92 11.32
CA ILE A 256 -3.36 -17.72 12.28
C ILE A 256 -2.48 -18.98 12.34
N GLY A 257 -1.18 -18.78 12.11
CA GLY A 257 -0.19 -19.86 12.03
C GLY A 257 -0.06 -20.50 10.64
N CYS A 258 -0.81 -20.05 9.63
CA CYS A 258 -0.60 -20.48 8.24
C CYS A 258 0.57 -19.71 7.60
N GLY A 259 1.23 -20.32 6.61
CA GLY A 259 2.21 -19.65 5.78
C GLY A 259 1.55 -18.84 4.67
N LEU A 260 2.06 -17.63 4.41
CA LEU A 260 1.68 -16.80 3.27
C LEU A 260 2.92 -16.29 2.55
N LEU A 261 3.05 -16.64 1.27
CA LEU A 261 4.04 -16.06 0.36
C LEU A 261 3.34 -15.37 -0.82
N VAL A 262 3.97 -14.32 -1.33
CA VAL A 262 3.65 -13.66 -2.58
C VAL A 262 4.92 -13.62 -3.42
N SER A 263 4.91 -14.32 -4.55
CA SER A 263 6.09 -14.52 -5.41
C SER A 263 7.31 -15.03 -4.63
N GLY A 264 7.11 -16.04 -3.79
CA GLY A 264 8.16 -16.64 -2.97
C GLY A 264 8.68 -15.79 -1.81
N ILE A 265 8.05 -14.67 -1.47
CA ILE A 265 8.44 -13.79 -0.36
C ILE A 265 7.30 -13.73 0.65
N GLY A 266 7.59 -13.93 1.94
CA GLY A 266 6.54 -13.94 2.96
C GLY A 266 6.93 -14.60 4.27
N GLY A 267 5.93 -15.13 4.98
CA GLY A 267 6.07 -15.49 6.38
C GLY A 267 4.82 -16.12 6.99
N LEU A 268 4.90 -16.37 8.30
CA LEU A 268 3.82 -16.94 9.09
C LEU A 268 2.77 -15.87 9.40
N VAL A 269 1.50 -16.12 9.13
CA VAL A 269 0.41 -15.20 9.49
C VAL A 269 0.22 -15.18 11.01
N VAL A 270 0.41 -14.01 11.61
CA VAL A 270 0.33 -13.82 13.07
C VAL A 270 -0.82 -12.92 13.51
N GLU A 271 -1.44 -12.20 12.57
CA GLU A 271 -2.53 -11.29 12.86
C GLU A 271 -3.48 -11.13 11.67
N THR A 272 -4.77 -11.29 11.93
CA THR A 272 -5.85 -11.14 10.94
C THR A 272 -7.02 -10.34 11.52
N GLU A 273 -7.85 -9.79 10.63
CA GLU A 273 -9.16 -9.24 11.01
C GLU A 273 -10.25 -9.73 10.06
N ALA A 274 -11.43 -10.03 10.60
CA ALA A 274 -12.60 -10.43 9.81
C ALA A 274 -13.58 -9.27 9.58
N TYR A 275 -14.20 -9.28 8.41
CA TYR A 275 -15.23 -8.35 7.98
C TYR A 275 -16.29 -9.10 7.18
N ASP A 276 -17.56 -8.90 7.50
CA ASP A 276 -18.69 -9.47 6.75
C ASP A 276 -19.69 -8.40 6.30
N ARG A 277 -20.77 -8.83 5.65
CA ARG A 277 -21.81 -7.93 5.12
C ARG A 277 -22.66 -7.24 6.18
N SER A 278 -22.75 -7.81 7.38
CA SER A 278 -23.54 -7.26 8.49
C SER A 278 -22.77 -6.19 9.27
N ASP A 279 -21.46 -6.18 9.14
CA ASP A 279 -20.57 -5.33 9.89
C ASP A 279 -20.43 -3.90 9.31
N PRO A 280 -20.80 -2.84 10.06
CA PRO A 280 -20.74 -1.46 9.60
C PRO A 280 -19.32 -0.92 9.37
N ALA A 281 -18.28 -1.65 9.80
CA ALA A 281 -16.89 -1.36 9.47
C ALA A 281 -16.47 -1.91 8.10
N SER A 282 -17.21 -2.87 7.57
CA SER A 282 -16.89 -3.57 6.33
C SER A 282 -17.16 -2.71 5.10
N HIS A 283 -16.35 -2.90 4.06
CA HIS A 283 -16.59 -2.31 2.75
C HIS A 283 -17.85 -2.85 2.07
N SER A 284 -18.32 -4.03 2.45
CA SER A 284 -19.51 -4.66 1.88
C SER A 284 -20.82 -4.25 2.55
N PHE A 285 -20.77 -3.49 3.66
CA PHE A 285 -21.95 -3.12 4.46
C PHE A 285 -23.04 -2.41 3.64
N ASN A 286 -22.63 -1.48 2.77
CA ASN A 286 -23.53 -0.74 1.89
C ASN A 286 -23.80 -1.46 0.55
N GLY A 287 -23.41 -2.73 0.44
CA GLY A 287 -23.55 -3.53 -0.77
C GLY A 287 -22.39 -3.39 -1.77
N PRO A 288 -22.54 -4.01 -2.95
CA PRO A 288 -21.50 -4.07 -3.98
C PRO A 288 -21.30 -2.74 -4.70
N THR A 289 -20.04 -2.42 -4.96
CA THR A 289 -19.56 -1.26 -5.71
C THR A 289 -18.42 -1.71 -6.63
N ARG A 290 -17.98 -0.86 -7.56
CA ARG A 290 -16.80 -1.18 -8.39
C ARG A 290 -15.53 -1.40 -7.55
N ARG A 291 -15.38 -0.70 -6.42
CA ARG A 291 -14.16 -0.74 -5.58
C ARG A 291 -14.05 -1.98 -4.70
N ASN A 292 -15.17 -2.58 -4.31
CA ASN A 292 -15.21 -3.77 -3.48
C ASN A 292 -15.70 -5.01 -4.26
N ALA A 293 -15.79 -4.93 -5.59
CA ALA A 293 -16.35 -5.98 -6.44
C ALA A 293 -15.70 -7.35 -6.16
N SER A 294 -14.38 -7.37 -6.01
CA SER A 294 -13.60 -8.57 -5.69
C SER A 294 -14.03 -9.23 -4.36
N MET A 295 -14.48 -8.45 -3.37
CA MET A 295 -15.02 -8.97 -2.09
C MET A 295 -16.34 -9.75 -2.26
N PHE A 296 -17.04 -9.55 -3.37
CA PHE A 296 -18.24 -10.31 -3.75
C PHE A 296 -17.93 -11.40 -4.78
N GLY A 297 -16.65 -11.59 -5.13
CA GLY A 297 -16.19 -12.65 -6.00
C GLY A 297 -16.19 -14.02 -5.31
N PRO A 298 -15.65 -15.04 -6.00
CA PRO A 298 -15.53 -16.39 -5.45
C PRO A 298 -14.63 -16.44 -4.20
N PRO A 299 -14.95 -17.29 -3.21
CA PRO A 299 -14.07 -17.57 -2.08
C PRO A 299 -12.67 -18.00 -2.54
N GLY A 300 -11.65 -17.71 -1.72
CA GLY A 300 -10.28 -18.08 -2.07
C GLY A 300 -9.64 -17.20 -3.14
N HIS A 301 -10.12 -15.96 -3.26
CA HIS A 301 -9.52 -14.93 -4.10
C HIS A 301 -9.00 -13.78 -3.25
N ALA A 302 -8.02 -13.04 -3.77
CA ALA A 302 -7.51 -11.85 -3.14
C ALA A 302 -8.49 -10.67 -3.34
N TYR A 303 -8.69 -9.89 -2.29
CA TYR A 303 -9.30 -8.57 -2.36
C TYR A 303 -8.26 -7.53 -1.92
N VAL A 304 -7.81 -6.70 -2.85
CA VAL A 304 -6.75 -5.70 -2.64
C VAL A 304 -7.28 -4.30 -2.89
N TYR A 305 -7.08 -3.42 -1.93
CA TYR A 305 -7.53 -2.02 -2.04
C TYR A 305 -6.49 -1.04 -1.47
N ARG A 306 -6.53 0.23 -1.91
CA ARG A 306 -5.76 1.32 -1.27
C ARG A 306 -6.50 1.84 -0.05
N SER A 307 -5.91 1.69 1.14
CA SER A 307 -6.34 2.35 2.37
C SER A 307 -5.84 3.79 2.40
N TYR A 308 -6.76 4.74 2.62
CA TYR A 308 -6.53 6.19 2.59
C TYR A 308 -5.69 6.69 1.40
N GLY A 309 -5.80 6.02 0.25
CA GLY A 309 -5.02 6.37 -0.94
C GLY A 309 -3.51 6.16 -0.80
N MET A 310 -2.99 5.57 0.28
CA MET A 310 -1.53 5.49 0.50
C MET A 310 -1.01 4.05 0.46
N HIS A 311 -1.68 3.14 1.15
CA HIS A 311 -1.17 1.79 1.39
C HIS A 311 -2.10 0.74 0.80
N TRP A 312 -1.54 -0.28 0.16
CA TRP A 312 -2.31 -1.47 -0.21
C TRP A 312 -2.65 -2.28 1.04
N CYS A 313 -3.85 -2.86 1.05
CA CYS A 313 -4.27 -3.85 2.04
C CYS A 313 -4.68 -5.12 1.31
N LEU A 314 -4.19 -6.27 1.78
CA LEU A 314 -4.49 -7.59 1.23
C LEU A 314 -5.53 -8.28 2.10
N ASN A 315 -6.63 -8.69 1.48
CA ASN A 315 -7.68 -9.48 2.11
C ASN A 315 -7.89 -10.77 1.34
N LEU A 316 -8.38 -11.81 2.01
CA LEU A 316 -8.76 -13.08 1.38
C LEU A 316 -10.27 -13.23 1.44
N VAL A 317 -10.90 -13.34 0.29
CA VAL A 317 -12.36 -13.40 0.12
C VAL A 317 -12.88 -14.71 0.68
N CYS A 318 -13.94 -14.62 1.48
CA CYS A 318 -14.61 -15.75 2.10
C CYS A 318 -16.00 -15.93 1.47
N GLU A 319 -17.06 -16.06 2.27
CA GLU A 319 -18.44 -15.96 1.79
C GLU A 319 -18.72 -14.62 1.09
N PRO A 320 -19.71 -14.52 0.18
CA PRO A 320 -19.97 -13.31 -0.60
C PRO A 320 -20.11 -12.05 0.27
N GLY A 321 -19.29 -11.04 -0.04
CA GLY A 321 -19.28 -9.79 0.74
C GLY A 321 -18.62 -9.94 2.10
N SER A 322 -17.74 -10.93 2.29
CA SER A 322 -16.94 -11.12 3.50
C SER A 322 -15.48 -11.43 3.13
N ALA A 323 -14.56 -10.98 3.97
CA ALA A 323 -13.13 -11.19 3.74
C ALA A 323 -12.33 -11.09 5.04
N VAL A 324 -11.14 -11.68 5.00
CA VAL A 324 -10.14 -11.59 6.07
C VAL A 324 -9.02 -10.66 5.64
N LEU A 325 -8.79 -9.58 6.37
CA LEU A 325 -7.61 -8.73 6.23
C LEU A 325 -6.40 -9.43 6.84
N ILE A 326 -5.31 -9.57 6.08
CA ILE A 326 -4.02 -9.95 6.64
C ILE A 326 -3.32 -8.71 7.19
N ARG A 327 -3.11 -8.67 8.50
CA ARG A 327 -2.54 -7.51 9.18
C ARG A 327 -1.07 -7.63 9.44
N ALA A 328 -0.61 -8.81 9.81
CA ALA A 328 0.81 -9.02 10.05
C ALA A 328 1.23 -10.46 9.78
N ILE A 329 2.47 -10.58 9.32
CA ILE A 329 3.20 -11.84 9.26
C ILE A 329 4.49 -11.72 10.08
N GLU A 330 4.95 -12.83 10.64
CA GLU A 330 6.34 -13.01 11.06
C GLU A 330 7.17 -13.33 9.80
N PRO A 331 8.09 -12.43 9.36
CA PRO A 331 8.87 -12.63 8.15
C PRO A 331 9.73 -13.90 8.22
N GLY A 332 9.65 -14.75 7.19
CA GLY A 332 10.39 -16.03 7.14
C GLY A 332 11.21 -16.24 5.87
N GLN A 333 10.72 -15.79 4.70
CA GLN A 333 11.35 -16.01 3.40
C GLN A 333 11.44 -14.71 2.61
N GLY A 334 12.60 -14.45 1.98
CA GLY A 334 12.84 -13.21 1.23
C GLY A 334 13.03 -11.96 2.10
N ILE A 335 13.56 -12.13 3.32
CA ILE A 335 13.72 -11.04 4.31
C ILE A 335 14.57 -9.88 3.77
N GLU A 336 15.67 -10.15 3.08
CA GLU A 336 16.51 -9.06 2.52
C GLU A 336 15.73 -8.22 1.49
N THR A 337 14.98 -8.88 0.60
CA THR A 337 14.10 -8.19 -0.35
C THR A 337 13.00 -7.38 0.36
N MET A 338 12.46 -7.88 1.48
CA MET A 338 11.54 -7.10 2.32
C MET A 338 12.23 -5.86 2.90
N ARG A 339 13.47 -5.98 3.40
CA ARG A 339 14.24 -4.84 3.94
C ARG A 339 14.48 -3.79 2.87
N GLU A 340 14.90 -4.19 1.67
CA GLU A 340 15.11 -3.31 0.53
C GLU A 340 13.82 -2.55 0.17
N ARG A 341 12.70 -3.27 -0.02
CA ARG A 341 11.39 -2.67 -0.33
C ARG A 341 10.89 -1.71 0.77
N ARG A 342 11.30 -1.95 2.01
CA ARG A 342 10.89 -1.17 3.18
C ARG A 342 11.86 -0.07 3.57
N GLY A 343 13.08 -0.09 3.03
CA GLY A 343 14.18 0.76 3.49
C GLY A 343 14.40 0.66 5.00
N LEU A 344 14.29 -0.55 5.57
CA LEU A 344 14.26 -0.76 7.02
C LEU A 344 14.87 -2.11 7.41
N ASP A 345 15.86 -2.11 8.30
CA ASP A 345 16.52 -3.35 8.76
C ASP A 345 15.80 -4.06 9.89
N ALA A 346 14.96 -3.34 10.64
CA ALA A 346 14.26 -3.85 11.81
C ALA A 346 13.25 -4.95 11.43
N LEU A 347 13.66 -6.21 11.54
CA LEU A 347 12.90 -7.42 11.18
C LEU A 347 11.46 -7.39 11.72
N ARG A 348 11.31 -7.05 13.01
CA ARG A 348 10.00 -6.93 13.69
C ARG A 348 9.01 -6.02 12.97
N LEU A 349 9.50 -4.97 12.31
CA LEU A 349 8.68 -3.90 11.72
C LEU A 349 8.47 -4.07 10.21
N LEU A 350 9.09 -5.08 9.58
CA LEU A 350 8.94 -5.37 8.16
C LEU A 350 7.49 -5.69 7.79
N CYS A 351 6.78 -6.45 8.62
CA CYS A 351 5.41 -6.86 8.31
C CYS A 351 4.40 -6.60 9.43
N ALA A 352 4.78 -5.84 10.47
CA ALA A 352 3.88 -5.49 11.58
C ALA A 352 2.90 -4.37 11.20
N GLY A 353 1.91 -4.69 10.36
CA GLY A 353 0.80 -3.83 9.93
C GLY A 353 0.40 -4.07 8.47
N PRO A 354 -0.87 -3.87 8.08
CA PRO A 354 -1.38 -4.31 6.78
C PRO A 354 -0.69 -3.62 5.60
N GLY A 355 -0.53 -2.29 5.66
CA GLY A 355 0.20 -1.55 4.61
C GLY A 355 1.70 -1.86 4.58
N ARG A 356 2.27 -2.13 5.74
CA ARG A 356 3.67 -2.49 5.93
C ARG A 356 3.98 -3.83 5.28
N LEU A 357 3.12 -4.81 5.54
CA LEU A 357 3.13 -6.14 4.93
C LEU A 357 3.01 -6.03 3.42
N CYS A 358 2.01 -5.33 2.88
CA CYS A 358 1.83 -5.22 1.44
C CYS A 358 3.05 -4.59 0.75
N GLN A 359 3.66 -3.56 1.35
CA GLN A 359 4.89 -2.97 0.81
C GLN A 359 6.06 -3.97 0.83
N ALA A 360 6.25 -4.72 1.93
CA ALA A 360 7.30 -5.73 2.03
C ALA A 360 7.11 -6.86 1.00
N LEU A 361 5.87 -7.25 0.73
CA LEU A 361 5.51 -8.32 -0.21
C LEU A 361 5.32 -7.84 -1.65
N ALA A 362 5.44 -6.54 -1.92
CA ALA A 362 5.15 -5.92 -3.22
C ALA A 362 3.72 -6.20 -3.73
N VAL A 363 2.75 -6.25 -2.82
CA VAL A 363 1.32 -6.34 -3.18
C VAL A 363 0.85 -5.00 -3.73
N THR A 364 0.14 -5.05 -4.86
CA THR A 364 -0.41 -3.91 -5.61
C THR A 364 -1.81 -4.23 -6.13
N SER A 365 -2.47 -3.28 -6.80
CA SER A 365 -3.76 -3.53 -7.49
C SER A 365 -3.73 -4.69 -8.48
N LEU A 366 -2.58 -5.04 -9.04
CA LEU A 366 -2.46 -6.17 -9.99
C LEU A 366 -2.79 -7.52 -9.34
N HIS A 367 -2.82 -7.58 -8.02
CA HIS A 367 -3.16 -8.78 -7.25
C HIS A 367 -4.65 -8.86 -6.91
N ASP A 368 -5.42 -7.79 -7.12
CA ASP A 368 -6.85 -7.79 -6.82
C ASP A 368 -7.60 -8.80 -7.70
N GLY A 369 -8.48 -9.60 -7.08
CA GLY A 369 -9.26 -10.63 -7.76
C GLY A 369 -8.49 -11.87 -8.21
N LEU A 370 -7.19 -11.99 -7.91
CA LEU A 370 -6.43 -13.19 -8.25
C LEU A 370 -6.77 -14.37 -7.32
N PRO A 371 -6.80 -15.61 -7.84
CA PRO A 371 -7.00 -16.81 -7.04
C PRO A 371 -5.79 -17.07 -6.12
N LEU A 372 -6.07 -17.53 -4.90
CA LEU A 372 -5.05 -17.79 -3.86
C LEU A 372 -4.43 -19.19 -3.94
N ASP A 373 -4.99 -20.06 -4.79
CA ASP A 373 -4.58 -21.46 -4.92
C ASP A 373 -3.43 -21.69 -5.91
N ARG A 374 -2.90 -20.61 -6.50
CA ARG A 374 -1.88 -20.64 -7.56
C ARG A 374 -1.03 -19.36 -7.52
N PRO A 375 0.11 -19.34 -8.25
CA PRO A 375 0.96 -18.15 -8.34
C PRO A 375 0.17 -16.88 -8.71
N PRO A 376 0.53 -15.72 -8.15
CA PRO A 376 1.73 -15.49 -7.33
C PRO A 376 1.57 -15.85 -5.85
N PHE A 377 0.41 -16.32 -5.40
CA PHE A 377 0.17 -16.68 -4.01
C PHE A 377 0.58 -18.11 -3.72
N GLU A 378 1.19 -18.31 -2.56
CA GLU A 378 1.43 -19.63 -2.00
C GLU A 378 0.99 -19.60 -0.54
N LEU A 379 0.03 -20.46 -0.20
CA LEU A 379 -0.46 -20.61 1.16
C LEU A 379 -0.17 -22.01 1.64
N GLU A 380 0.32 -22.10 2.87
CA GLU A 380 0.62 -23.36 3.55
C GLU A 380 -0.26 -23.46 4.79
N ARG A 381 -1.01 -24.57 4.88
CA ARG A 381 -1.78 -24.90 6.06
C ARG A 381 -0.84 -25.09 7.26
N ARG A 382 -1.26 -24.63 8.44
CA ARG A 382 -0.56 -24.89 9.71
C ARG A 382 -0.60 -26.38 10.10
N ASP A 383 0.48 -26.88 10.69
CA ASP A 383 0.59 -28.27 11.16
C ASP A 383 -0.20 -28.53 12.47
N ALA A 384 -0.36 -27.50 13.30
CA ALA A 384 -1.04 -27.60 14.58
C ALA A 384 -1.82 -26.30 14.87
N THR A 385 -2.88 -26.40 15.66
CA THR A 385 -3.66 -25.25 16.11
C THR A 385 -2.89 -24.49 17.19
N PRO A 386 -2.46 -23.24 16.95
CA PRO A 386 -1.78 -22.45 17.95
C PRO A 386 -2.78 -21.88 18.96
N GLU A 387 -2.27 -21.34 20.07
CA GLU A 387 -3.07 -20.47 20.93
C GLU A 387 -3.39 -19.15 20.20
N ILE A 388 -4.69 -18.91 20.01
CA ILE A 388 -5.21 -17.75 19.28
C ILE A 388 -5.95 -16.84 20.26
N LEU A 389 -5.60 -15.56 20.26
CA LEU A 389 -6.29 -14.54 21.03
C LEU A 389 -7.26 -13.78 20.12
N ALA A 390 -8.42 -13.41 20.65
CA ALA A 390 -9.38 -12.52 20.00
C ALA A 390 -9.39 -11.15 20.69
N ASP A 391 -9.39 -10.07 19.90
CA ASP A 391 -9.35 -8.69 20.36
C ASP A 391 -10.20 -7.79 19.45
N ARG A 392 -10.37 -6.52 19.85
CA ARG A 392 -11.02 -5.49 19.05
C ARG A 392 -10.17 -5.12 17.84
N ARG A 393 -10.84 -4.81 16.73
CA ARG A 393 -10.22 -4.42 15.46
C ARG A 393 -9.64 -3.01 15.53
N ILE A 394 -8.60 -2.75 14.73
CA ILE A 394 -7.83 -1.50 14.77
C ILE A 394 -8.22 -0.58 13.61
N GLY A 395 -8.43 0.69 13.93
CA GLY A 395 -8.60 1.74 12.92
C GLY A 395 -10.03 1.85 12.38
N ILE A 396 -11.01 1.31 13.12
CA ILE A 396 -12.43 1.41 12.81
C ILE A 396 -13.15 2.21 13.90
N THR A 397 -14.16 2.97 13.52
CA THR A 397 -15.01 3.76 14.44
C THR A 397 -16.39 3.15 14.65
N ARG A 398 -16.85 2.30 13.72
CA ARG A 398 -18.12 1.55 13.80
C ARG A 398 -17.79 0.07 13.95
N GLY A 399 -18.65 -0.70 14.62
CA GLY A 399 -18.42 -2.14 14.84
C GLY A 399 -17.14 -2.46 15.64
N ALA A 400 -16.64 -1.49 16.40
CA ALA A 400 -15.33 -1.56 17.07
C ALA A 400 -15.28 -2.57 18.23
N ASP A 401 -16.44 -2.89 18.83
CA ASP A 401 -16.51 -3.78 19.98
C ASP A 401 -16.51 -5.27 19.60
N THR A 402 -16.77 -5.60 18.33
CA THR A 402 -16.76 -6.99 17.86
C THR A 402 -15.32 -7.55 17.88
N PRO A 403 -15.06 -8.67 18.58
CA PRO A 403 -13.71 -9.20 18.78
C PRO A 403 -13.23 -10.01 17.57
N TRP A 404 -13.23 -9.39 16.40
CA TRP A 404 -12.88 -10.00 15.11
C TRP A 404 -11.47 -9.69 14.64
N ARG A 405 -10.57 -9.40 15.59
CA ARG A 405 -9.12 -9.37 15.37
C ARG A 405 -8.52 -10.60 16.03
N PHE A 406 -7.86 -11.45 15.26
CA PHE A 406 -7.26 -12.70 15.73
C PHE A 406 -5.74 -12.61 15.70
N LEU A 407 -5.10 -13.15 16.74
CA LEU A 407 -3.70 -12.90 17.05
C LEU A 407 -3.02 -14.21 17.46
N LEU A 408 -1.79 -14.42 16.99
CA LEU A 408 -0.94 -15.49 17.50
C LEU A 408 -0.41 -15.12 18.90
N ALA A 409 -0.77 -15.89 19.92
CA ALA A 409 -0.32 -15.63 21.29
C ALA A 409 1.21 -15.62 21.39
N GLY A 410 1.76 -14.63 22.10
CA GLY A 410 3.21 -14.49 22.31
C GLY A 410 4.02 -13.99 21.10
N SER A 411 3.39 -13.68 19.96
CA SER A 411 4.12 -13.17 18.79
C SER A 411 4.70 -11.77 19.03
N ALA A 412 5.97 -11.58 18.67
CA ALA A 412 6.64 -10.27 18.69
C ALA A 412 6.29 -9.38 17.48
N TYR A 413 5.61 -9.95 16.47
CA TYR A 413 5.38 -9.38 15.15
C TYR A 413 3.98 -8.78 14.97
N LEU A 414 3.17 -8.76 16.03
CA LEU A 414 1.85 -8.12 16.02
C LEU A 414 1.97 -6.63 15.66
N SER A 415 1.02 -6.12 14.87
CA SER A 415 0.98 -4.71 14.47
C SER A 415 0.68 -3.76 15.63
N LYS A 416 -0.12 -4.23 16.60
CA LYS A 416 -0.36 -3.59 17.90
C LYS A 416 -0.36 -4.65 19.00
N PRO A 417 0.05 -4.30 20.23
CA PRO A 417 -0.15 -5.16 21.39
C PRO A 417 -1.63 -5.54 21.57
N VAL A 418 -1.87 -6.63 22.30
CA VAL A 418 -3.21 -7.02 22.75
C VAL A 418 -3.73 -5.95 23.70
N SER A 419 -5.00 -5.57 23.57
CA SER A 419 -5.65 -4.63 24.49
C SER A 419 -5.62 -5.23 25.91
N ARG A 420 -5.15 -4.46 26.90
CA ARG A 420 -5.31 -4.86 28.30
C ARG A 420 -6.81 -4.94 28.60
N ARG A 421 -7.29 -6.09 29.08
CA ARG A 421 -8.64 -6.15 29.65
C ARG A 421 -8.68 -5.14 30.79
N ARG A 422 -9.60 -4.18 30.71
CA ARG A 422 -10.00 -3.43 31.90
C ARG A 422 -10.82 -4.44 32.71
N GLU A 423 -10.25 -4.93 33.80
CA GLU A 423 -11.01 -5.62 34.84
C GLU A 423 -12.00 -4.66 35.48
#